data_AF-A0A1G4IL19-F1
#
_entry.id   AF-A0A1G4IL19-F1
#
_cell.length_a   1.000
_cell.length_b   1.000
_cell.length_c   1.000
_cell.angle_alpha   90.00
_cell.angle_beta   90.00
_cell.angle_gamma   90.00
#
_symmetry.space_group_name_H-M   'P 1'
#
loop_
_entity.id
_entity.type
_entity.pdbx_description
1 polymer ?
#
loop_
_entity_poly.entity_id
_entity_poly.type
_entity_poly.pdbx_seq_one_letter_code
_entity_poly.pdbx_strand_id
1 'polypeptide(L)' 'MFVNWILDFCLSMTWPKMESTMSASGGLYFYGAFNIVLWILTFLCIPETMRFTLEQLDEIFKVGISNHIKKVLRRPVCN' A
#
# COMPACT_ATOMS: atom_id res chain seq x y z
N MET A 1 15.91 -3.25 9.60
CA MET A 1 16.71 -4.45 9.26
C MET A 1 15.96 -5.72 9.65
N PHE A 2 15.70 -5.99 10.94
CA PHE A 2 15.02 -7.21 11.41
C PHE A 2 13.64 -7.50 10.80
N VAL A 3 12.78 -6.48 10.68
CA VAL A 3 11.41 -6.66 10.17
C VAL A 3 11.38 -7.15 8.72
N ASN A 4 12.24 -6.61 7.85
CA ASN A 4 12.31 -7.05 6.46
C ASN A 4 12.65 -8.53 6.37
N TRP A 5 13.63 -8.96 7.16
CA TRP A 5 14.10 -10.34 7.16
C TRP A 5 13.04 -11.32 7.64
N ILE A 6 12.20 -10.93 8.61
CA ILE A 6 11.07 -11.75 9.04
C ILE A 6 10.01 -11.87 7.94
N LEU A 7 9.70 -10.76 7.25
CA LEU A 7 8.71 -10.77 6.18
C LEU A 7 9.17 -11.65 5.03
N ASP A 8 10.44 -11.55 4.63
CA ASP A 8 11.04 -12.40 3.61
C ASP A 8 11.01 -13.89 4.01
N PHE A 9 11.29 -14.19 5.27
CA PHE A 9 11.20 -15.56 5.81
C PHE A 9 9.77 -16.12 5.76
N CYS A 10 8.78 -15.34 6.20
CA CYS A 10 7.37 -15.72 6.13
C CYS A 10 6.91 -15.95 4.68
N LEU A 11 7.37 -15.11 3.75
CA LEU A 11 7.01 -15.18 2.34
C LEU A 11 7.65 -16.41 1.67
N SER A 12 8.92 -16.69 1.99
CA SER A 12 9.64 -17.88 1.52
C SER A 12 9.01 -19.19 2.04
N MET A 13 8.58 -19.25 3.30
CA MET A 13 7.86 -20.42 3.83
C MET A 13 6.47 -20.62 3.20
N THR A 14 5.80 -19.53 2.82
CA THR A 14 4.44 -19.60 2.27
C THR A 14 4.43 -19.99 0.78
N TRP A 15 5.49 -19.65 0.05
CA TRP A 15 5.64 -19.93 -1.39
C TRP A 15 5.41 -21.39 -1.81
N PRO A 16 6.05 -22.43 -1.22
CA PRO A 16 5.90 -23.81 -1.65
C PRO A 16 4.46 -24.34 -1.55
N LYS A 17 3.71 -23.87 -0.55
CA LYS A 17 2.29 -24.25 -0.39
C LYS A 17 1.41 -23.62 -1.47
N MET A 18 1.74 -22.40 -1.90
CA MET A 18 1.03 -21.67 -2.94
C MET A 18 1.33 -22.25 -4.32
N GLU A 19 2.60 -22.60 -4.59
CA GLU A 19 3.02 -23.29 -5.81
C GLU A 19 2.32 -24.64 -5.99
N SER A 20 2.22 -25.44 -4.91
CA SER A 20 1.55 -26.75 -4.93
C SER A 20 0.03 -26.67 -5.16
N THR A 21 -0.62 -25.56 -4.81
CA THR A 21 -2.10 -25.45 -4.84
C THR A 21 -2.61 -24.70 -6.07
N MET A 22 -1.91 -23.64 -6.49
CA MET A 22 -2.38 -22.71 -7.53
C MET A 22 -1.49 -22.65 -8.78
N SER A 23 -0.42 -23.45 -8.84
CA SER A 23 0.63 -23.36 -9.87
C SER A 23 1.38 -22.02 -9.86
N ALA A 24 2.54 -21.95 -10.52
CA ALA A 24 3.38 -20.75 -10.55
C ALA A 24 2.62 -19.53 -11.10
N SER A 25 1.77 -19.73 -12.10
CA SER A 25 0.94 -18.65 -12.67
C SER A 25 -0.07 -18.11 -11.65
N GLY A 26 -0.76 -18.96 -10.90
CA GLY A 26 -1.75 -18.52 -9.91
C GLY A 26 -1.12 -17.79 -8.72
N GLY A 27 0.08 -18.21 -8.29
CA GLY A 27 0.82 -17.51 -7.25
C GLY A 27 1.21 -16.07 -7.63
N LEU A 28 1.63 -15.87 -8.88
CA LEU A 28 1.95 -14.54 -9.41
C LEU A 28 0.71 -13.64 -9.50
N TYR A 29 -0.43 -14.16 -9.93
CA TYR A 29 -1.69 -13.40 -9.94
C TYR A 29 -2.13 -12.97 -8.54
N PHE A 30 -1.94 -13.83 -7.52
CA PHE A 30 -2.24 -13.48 -6.13
C PHE A 30 -1.40 -12.29 -5.65
N TYR A 31 -0.07 -12.33 -5.85
CA TYR A 31 0.79 -11.20 -5.50
C TYR A 31 0.51 -9.95 -6.35
N GLY A 32 0.18 -10.12 -7.63
CA GLY A 32 -0.22 -9.01 -8.51
C GLY A 32 -1.48 -8.29 -7.99
N ALA A 33 -2.50 -9.05 -7.57
CA ALA A 33 -3.71 -8.49 -6.98
C ALA A 33 -3.40 -7.73 -5.66
N PHE A 34 -2.55 -8.30 -4.80
CA PHE A 34 -2.10 -7.63 -3.58
C PHE A 34 -1.36 -6.32 -3.85
N ASN A 35 -0.51 -6.27 -4.89
CA ASN A 35 0.17 -5.05 -5.30
C ASN A 35 -0.83 -3.97 -5.77
N ILE A 36 -1.87 -4.34 -6.51
CA ILE A 36 -2.93 -3.39 -6.93
C ILE A 36 -3.70 -2.86 -5.72
N VAL A 37 -4.04 -3.72 -4.75
CA VAL A 37 -4.70 -3.30 -3.50
C VAL A 37 -3.82 -2.35 -2.70
N LEU A 38 -2.53 -2.65 -2.56
CA LEU A 38 -1.56 -1.78 -1.89
C LEU A 38 -1.39 -0.45 -2.62
N TRP A 39 -1.42 -0.45 -3.95
CA TRP A 39 -1.37 0.77 -4.75
C TRP A 39 -2.59 1.67 -4.47
N ILE A 40 -3.81 1.11 -4.46
CA ILE A 40 -5.03 1.85 -4.10
C ILE A 40 -4.94 2.37 -2.67
N LEU A 41 -4.52 1.53 -1.72
CA LEU A 41 -4.40 1.92 -0.31
C LEU A 41 -3.37 3.03 -0.14
N THR A 42 -2.22 2.94 -0.81
CA THR A 42 -1.18 3.98 -0.78
C THR A 42 -1.73 5.30 -1.30
N PHE A 43 -2.43 5.28 -2.44
CA PHE A 43 -3.01 6.49 -3.03
C PHE A 43 -4.07 7.15 -2.12
N LEU A 44 -4.83 6.36 -1.37
CA LEU A 44 -5.91 6.86 -0.52
C LEU A 44 -5.48 7.20 0.92
N CYS A 45 -4.54 6.45 1.48
CA CYS A 45 -4.17 6.54 2.90
C CYS A 45 -2.89 7.34 3.14
N ILE A 46 -2.00 7.44 2.16
CA ILE A 46 -0.72 8.14 2.33
C ILE A 46 -0.81 9.51 1.67
N PRO A 47 -0.83 10.61 2.45
CA PRO A 47 -0.79 11.94 1.87
C PRO A 47 0.57 12.21 1.23
N GLU A 48 0.56 12.93 0.10
CA GLU A 48 1.77 13.44 -0.56
C GLU A 48 2.59 14.30 0.42
N THR A 49 3.74 13.79 0.87
CA THR A 49 4.63 14.47 1.82
C THR A 49 5.69 15.34 1.14
N MET A 50 5.82 15.23 -0.19
CA MET A 50 6.80 15.99 -0.94
C MET A 50 6.34 17.45 -1.06
N ARG A 51 7.20 18.39 -0.61
CA ARG A 51 7.06 19.87 -0.67
C ARG A 51 6.43 20.57 0.54
N PHE A 52 6.13 19.88 1.63
CA PHE A 52 5.61 20.53 2.85
C PHE A 52 6.72 20.82 3.86
N THR A 53 6.62 21.96 4.55
CA THR A 53 7.41 22.23 5.76
C THR A 53 6.91 21.33 6.90
N LEU A 54 7.75 21.07 7.90
CA LEU A 54 7.38 20.20 9.03
C LEU A 54 6.10 20.66 9.77
N GLU A 55 5.84 21.96 9.79
CA GLU A 55 4.63 22.55 10.40
C GLU A 55 3.36 22.25 9.60
N GLN A 56 3.42 22.36 8.26
CA GLN A 56 2.30 22.03 7.39
C GLN A 56 2.05 20.51 7.33
N LEU A 57 3.11 19.72 7.48
CA LEU A 57 3.02 18.27 7.54
C LEU A 57 2.28 17.79 8.80
N ASP A 58 2.55 18.39 9.97
CA ASP A 58 1.79 18.11 11.21
C ASP A 58 0.30 18.44 11.05
N GLU A 59 -0.01 19.56 10.40
CA GLU A 59 -1.40 19.97 10.14
C GLU A 59 -2.13 18.96 9.25
N ILE A 60 -1.47 18.43 8.23
CA ILE A 60 -2.04 17.38 7.35
C ILE A 60 -2.22 16.06 8.10
N PHE A 61 -1.29 15.68 8.99
CA PHE A 61 -1.41 14.46 9.78
C PHE A 61 -2.45 14.55 10.91
N LYS A 62 -2.76 15.75 11.40
CA LYS A 62 -3.89 16.00 12.32
C LYS A 62 -5.24 15.76 11.66
N VAL A 63 -5.35 16.04 10.36
CA VAL A 63 -6.56 15.77 9.59
C VAL A 63 -6.57 14.28 9.27
N GLY A 64 -7.21 13.49 10.14
CA GLY A 64 -7.26 12.04 10.03
C GLY A 64 -7.65 11.50 8.64
N ILE A 65 -7.19 10.28 8.35
CA ILE A 65 -7.27 9.58 7.04
C ILE A 65 -8.66 9.66 6.39
N SER A 66 -9.75 9.63 7.18
CA SER A 66 -11.13 9.70 6.68
C SER A 66 -11.44 11.00 5.92
N ASN A 67 -10.87 12.13 6.34
CA ASN A 67 -11.05 13.42 5.66
C ASN A 67 -10.16 13.53 4.42
N HIS A 68 -8.98 12.89 4.46
CA HIS A 68 -8.09 12.80 3.31
C HIS A 68 -8.73 12.00 2.17
N ILE A 69 -9.28 10.82 2.46
CA ILE A 69 -9.99 9.98 1.48
C ILE A 69 -11.15 10.75 0.83
N LYS A 70 -11.97 11.46 1.63
CA LYS A 70 -13.05 12.30 1.09
C LYS A 70 -12.54 13.40 0.17
N LYS A 71 -11.39 14.01 0.50
CA LYS A 71 -10.75 15.04 -0.33
C LYS A 71 -10.18 14.48 -1.62
N VAL A 72 -9.57 13.29 -1.59
CA VAL A 72 -9.06 12.56 -2.77
C VAL A 72 -10.22 12.16 -3.68
N LEU A 73 -11.28 11.57 -3.14
CA LEU A 73 -12.47 11.18 -3.94
C LEU A 73 -13.21 12.39 -4.54
N ARG A 74 -13.20 13.55 -3.87
CA ARG A 74 -13.84 14.77 -4.36
C ARG A 74 -12.99 15.55 -5.35
N ARG A 75 -11.69 15.25 -5.50
CA ARG A 75 -10.88 15.86 -6.57
C ARG A 75 -11.12 15.05 -7.85
N PRO A 76 -12.01 15.46 -8.77
CA PRO A 76 -12.02 14.84 -10.08
C PRO A 76 -10.62 15.02 -10.67
N VAL A 77 -10.07 13.93 -11.20
CA VAL A 77 -8.85 13.93 -12.02
C VAL A 77 -9.18 14.69 -13.31
N CYS A 78 -9.34 16.00 -13.21
CA CYS A 78 -9.44 16.91 -14.34
C CYS A 78 -8.21 17.81 -14.20
N ASN A 79 -7.29 17.57 -15.14
CA ASN A 79 -6.01 18.24 -15.29
C ASN A 79 -6.22 19.71 -15.67
#